data_AF-A0A522C2Z8-F1
#
_entry.id   AF-A0A522C2Z8-F1
#
_cell.length_a   1.000
_cell.length_b   1.000
_cell.length_c   1.000
_cell.angle_alpha   90.00
_cell.angle_beta   90.00
_cell.angle_gamma   90.00
#
_symmetry.space_group_name_H-M   'P 1'
#
loop_
_entity.id
_entity.type
_entity.pdbx_description
1 polymer ?
#
loop_
_entity_poly.entity_id
_entity_poly.type
_entity_poly.pdbx_seq_one_letter_code
_entity_poly.pdbx_strand_id
1 'polypeptide(L)'
;ASEMPRVMRFLDYGNELMNVRDGLIERLVAPFVPGRGAPANTCARHLPYRKLFKVFDAQPVQRPALMARYLDEWYEASRREPYFDMHLGSGINFFGYWSWEAAATTWVLDIDDTSYRDRPFYPRDLADDARSLPRPAQLDSSPAAGPLRCAAGQPCPRTGWWSTPAAADSRRLFQAGERMPDLHADYGATIWQWDARQ
;
A
#
# COMPACT_ATOMS: atom_id res chain seq x y z
N ALA A 1 8.00 7.93 -11.31
CA ALA A 1 9.01 7.32 -10.42
C ALA A 1 10.38 8.01 -10.51
N SER A 2 10.92 8.24 -11.72
CA SER A 2 12.24 8.88 -11.91
C SER A 2 12.40 10.25 -11.24
N GLU A 3 11.32 11.04 -11.19
CA GLU A 3 11.36 12.38 -10.58
C GLU A 3 11.26 12.38 -9.05
N MET A 4 10.99 11.24 -8.39
CA MET A 4 10.74 11.22 -6.94
C MET A 4 11.91 11.77 -6.11
N PRO A 5 13.20 11.47 -6.42
CA PRO A 5 14.31 12.10 -5.72
C PRO A 5 14.31 13.64 -5.83
N ARG A 6 13.91 14.19 -6.98
CA ARG A 6 13.80 15.64 -7.18
C ARG A 6 12.64 16.23 -6.36
N VAL A 7 11.48 15.57 -6.35
CA VAL A 7 10.33 15.98 -5.54
C VAL A 7 10.67 15.96 -4.05
N MET A 8 11.33 14.91 -3.57
CA MET A 8 11.72 14.82 -2.16
C MET A 8 12.72 15.89 -1.76
N ARG A 9 13.70 16.26 -2.60
CA ARG A 9 14.59 17.40 -2.31
C ARG A 9 13.82 18.71 -2.10
N PHE A 10 12.73 18.93 -2.83
CA PHE A 10 11.89 20.12 -2.64
C PHE A 10 11.13 20.06 -1.31
N LEU A 11 10.52 18.90 -0.98
CA LEU A 11 9.83 18.71 0.30
C LEU A 11 10.79 18.80 1.50
N ASP A 12 12.02 18.33 1.34
CA ASP A 12 13.04 18.29 2.38
C ASP A 12 13.63 19.69 2.70
N TYR A 13 13.61 20.63 1.75
CA TYR A 13 14.28 21.94 1.85
C TYR A 13 13.98 22.73 3.16
N GLY A 14 12.75 22.65 3.67
CA GLY A 14 12.38 23.23 4.97
C GLY A 14 12.27 22.21 6.10
N ASN A 15 12.00 20.96 5.77
CA ASN A 15 11.75 19.88 6.72
C ASN A 15 13.03 19.42 7.43
N GLU A 16 14.16 19.40 6.71
CA GLU A 16 15.47 19.05 7.29
C GLU A 16 15.89 20.05 8.37
N LEU A 17 15.70 21.35 8.14
CA LEU A 17 16.04 22.41 9.09
C LEU A 17 15.19 22.33 10.37
N MET A 18 13.92 21.92 10.25
CA MET A 18 13.02 21.74 11.38
C MET A 18 13.13 20.35 12.01
N ASN A 19 13.95 19.45 11.44
CA ASN A 19 14.03 18.03 11.79
C ASN A 19 12.65 17.34 11.82
N VAL A 20 11.79 17.68 10.85
CA VAL A 20 10.44 17.12 10.70
C VAL A 20 10.42 16.21 9.48
N ARG A 21 9.98 14.96 9.65
CA ARG A 21 9.68 14.06 8.53
C ARG A 21 8.29 13.47 8.71
N ASP A 22 7.47 13.57 7.67
CA ASP A 22 6.12 13.01 7.70
C ASP A 22 6.19 11.49 7.48
N GLY A 23 5.79 10.73 8.50
CA GLY A 23 5.88 9.27 8.49
C GLY A 23 5.06 8.58 7.41
N LEU A 24 4.01 9.21 6.87
CA LEU A 24 3.25 8.64 5.75
C LEU A 24 4.00 8.88 4.44
N ILE A 25 4.48 10.11 4.23
CA ILE A 25 5.28 10.45 3.06
C ILE A 25 6.52 9.57 2.99
N GLU A 26 7.26 9.41 4.10
CA GLU A 26 8.45 8.54 4.16
C GLU A 26 8.12 7.09 3.79
N ARG A 27 6.97 6.56 4.22
CA ARG A 27 6.51 5.21 3.83
C ARG A 27 6.17 5.11 2.34
N LEU A 28 5.50 6.11 1.78
CA LEU A 28 5.11 6.13 0.36
C LEU A 28 6.31 6.25 -0.58
N VAL A 29 7.34 7.00 -0.18
CA VAL A 29 8.49 7.29 -1.06
C VAL A 29 9.67 6.35 -0.86
N ALA A 30 9.69 5.57 0.22
CA ALA A 30 10.77 4.63 0.54
C ALA A 30 11.19 3.72 -0.63
N PRO A 31 10.28 3.19 -1.49
CA PRO A 31 10.71 2.42 -2.65
C PRO A 31 11.52 3.26 -3.66
N PHE A 32 11.18 4.52 -3.84
CA PHE A 32 11.72 5.37 -4.92
C PHE A 32 12.95 6.17 -4.51
N VAL A 33 13.14 6.40 -3.21
CA VAL A 33 14.25 7.20 -2.67
C VAL A 33 14.92 6.40 -1.55
N PRO A 34 15.95 5.58 -1.86
CA PRO A 34 16.63 4.77 -0.86
C PRO A 34 17.43 5.63 0.12
N GLY A 35 17.81 5.05 1.26
CA GLY A 35 18.70 5.71 2.23
C GLY A 35 18.01 6.74 3.14
N ARG A 36 16.67 6.82 3.14
CA ARG A 36 15.92 7.75 4.00
C ARG A 36 15.76 7.30 5.46
N GLY A 37 16.18 6.07 5.79
CA GLY A 37 16.09 5.50 7.14
C GLY A 37 14.70 4.97 7.49
N ALA A 38 14.48 4.66 8.77
CA ALA A 38 13.17 4.20 9.24
C ALA A 38 12.16 5.37 9.23
N PRO A 39 10.95 5.18 8.71
CA PRO A 39 9.95 6.23 8.66
C PRO A 39 9.53 6.63 10.08
N ALA A 40 9.32 7.92 10.30
CA ALA A 40 8.83 8.42 11.59
C ALA A 40 7.48 7.79 11.94
N ASN A 41 7.23 7.64 13.24
CA ASN A 41 5.94 7.25 13.77
C ASN A 41 5.07 8.46 14.09
N THR A 42 5.15 9.54 13.32
CA THR A 42 4.31 10.75 13.40
C THR A 42 4.01 11.25 11.98
N CYS A 43 2.90 11.95 11.81
CA CYS A 43 2.59 12.71 10.59
C CYS A 43 2.49 14.18 10.95
N ALA A 44 2.88 15.08 10.04
CA ALA A 44 2.75 16.53 10.21
C ALA A 44 1.27 16.91 10.44
N ARG A 45 0.36 16.23 9.73
CA ARG A 45 -1.07 16.21 9.99
C ARG A 45 -1.44 14.84 10.54
N HIS A 46 -1.90 14.75 11.78
CA HIS A 46 -2.02 13.47 12.49
C HIS A 46 -3.09 12.54 11.88
N LEU A 47 -4.38 12.84 12.09
CA LEU A 47 -5.47 12.10 11.46
C LEU A 47 -5.92 12.82 10.18
N PRO A 48 -6.38 12.09 9.14
CA PRO A 48 -6.55 10.64 9.10
C PRO A 48 -5.24 9.89 8.80
N TYR A 49 -4.22 10.57 8.30
CA TYR A 49 -3.01 10.03 7.66
C TYR A 49 -2.27 8.95 8.47
N ARG A 50 -2.07 9.17 9.78
CA ARG A 50 -1.42 8.19 10.67
C ARG A 50 -2.09 6.82 10.64
N LYS A 51 -3.42 6.75 10.42
CA LYS A 51 -4.15 5.47 10.40
C LYS A 51 -3.64 4.52 9.31
N LEU A 52 -2.96 5.01 8.27
CA LEU A 52 -2.39 4.17 7.22
C LEU A 52 -1.11 3.45 7.67
N PHE A 53 -0.46 3.83 8.77
CA PHE A 53 0.76 3.15 9.23
C PHE A 53 0.52 1.66 9.47
N LYS A 54 -0.62 1.32 10.08
CA LYS A 54 -1.04 -0.07 10.29
C LYS A 54 -1.18 -0.87 8.99
N VAL A 55 -1.45 -0.20 7.85
CA VAL A 55 -1.56 -0.86 6.54
C VAL A 55 -0.16 -1.22 6.03
N PHE A 56 0.80 -0.31 6.16
CA PHE A 56 2.20 -0.55 5.82
C PHE A 56 2.83 -1.64 6.71
N ASP A 57 2.48 -1.65 7.99
CA ASP A 57 3.01 -2.62 8.97
C ASP A 57 2.30 -4.00 8.88
N ALA A 58 1.15 -4.08 8.21
CA ALA A 58 0.36 -5.30 8.11
C ALA A 58 0.81 -6.25 7.00
N GLN A 59 0.50 -7.53 7.19
CA GLN A 59 0.67 -8.55 6.15
C GLN A 59 -0.25 -8.28 4.96
N PRO A 60 0.16 -8.60 3.72
CA PRO A 60 -0.62 -8.32 2.51
C PRO A 60 -2.10 -8.74 2.61
N VAL A 61 -2.37 -9.93 3.15
CA VAL A 61 -3.74 -10.47 3.32
C VAL A 61 -4.64 -9.62 4.24
N GLN A 62 -4.06 -8.84 5.14
CA GLN A 62 -4.80 -7.99 6.08
C GLN A 62 -5.04 -6.57 5.53
N ARG A 63 -4.26 -6.14 4.54
CA ARG A 63 -4.27 -4.76 4.02
C ARG A 63 -5.64 -4.35 3.45
N PRO A 64 -6.35 -5.17 2.66
CA PRO A 64 -7.65 -4.78 2.11
C PRO A 64 -8.66 -4.43 3.21
N ALA A 65 -8.75 -5.24 4.27
CA ALA A 65 -9.65 -4.99 5.39
C ALA A 65 -9.28 -3.73 6.20
N LEU A 66 -7.98 -3.41 6.29
CA LEU A 66 -7.52 -2.21 6.96
C LEU A 66 -7.76 -0.94 6.13
N MET A 67 -7.60 -1.02 4.81
CA MET A 67 -7.92 0.05 3.84
C MET A 67 -9.42 0.34 3.82
N ALA A 68 -10.22 -0.71 3.75
CA ALA A 68 -11.66 -0.68 3.91
C ALA A 68 -12.11 0.14 5.13
N ARG A 69 -11.62 -0.25 6.31
CA ARG A 69 -11.90 0.47 7.57
C ARG A 69 -11.37 1.90 7.57
N TYR A 70 -10.21 2.15 6.96
CA TYR A 70 -9.65 3.49 6.86
C TYR A 70 -10.58 4.43 6.09
N LEU A 71 -11.12 3.98 4.95
CA LEU A 71 -12.05 4.75 4.12
C LEU A 71 -13.39 4.99 4.83
N ASP A 72 -13.92 4.00 5.56
CA ASP A 72 -15.14 4.15 6.36
C ASP A 72 -14.98 5.25 7.45
N GLU A 73 -13.77 5.38 8.00
CA GLU A 73 -13.45 6.36 9.06
C GLU A 73 -12.91 7.70 8.51
N TRP A 74 -12.64 7.81 7.20
CA TRP A 74 -11.79 8.87 6.63
C TRP A 74 -12.33 10.26 6.94
N TYR A 75 -13.60 10.53 6.61
CA TYR A 75 -14.20 11.86 6.76
C TYR A 75 -14.19 12.34 8.21
N GLU A 76 -14.71 11.53 9.12
CA GLU A 76 -14.77 11.85 10.55
C GLU A 76 -13.38 11.93 11.21
N ALA A 77 -12.43 11.14 10.73
CA ALA A 77 -11.04 11.23 11.16
C ALA A 77 -10.39 12.55 10.70
N SER A 78 -10.86 13.12 9.59
CA SER A 78 -10.40 14.39 9.04
C SER A 78 -11.03 15.63 9.69
N ARG A 79 -11.85 15.52 10.73
CA ARG A 79 -12.55 16.67 11.38
C ARG A 79 -11.68 17.82 11.89
N ARG A 80 -10.36 17.64 11.95
CA ARG A 80 -9.38 18.68 12.34
C ARG A 80 -8.63 19.27 11.15
N GLU A 81 -8.88 18.76 9.95
CA GLU A 81 -8.26 19.24 8.74
C GLU A 81 -9.01 20.45 8.19
N PRO A 82 -8.31 21.41 7.56
CA PRO A 82 -8.94 22.63 7.04
C PRO A 82 -10.03 22.39 5.99
N TYR A 83 -10.03 21.22 5.35
CA TYR A 83 -11.01 20.88 4.32
C TYR A 83 -12.30 20.26 4.87
N PHE A 84 -12.35 19.90 6.15
CA PHE A 84 -13.55 19.33 6.76
C PHE A 84 -14.71 20.32 6.66
N ASP A 85 -15.91 19.84 6.33
CA ASP A 85 -17.11 20.65 6.12
C ASP A 85 -17.00 21.77 5.06
N MET A 86 -15.95 21.79 4.22
CA MET A 86 -15.85 22.74 3.11
C MET A 86 -17.03 22.67 2.13
N HIS A 87 -17.70 21.53 2.04
CA HIS A 87 -18.92 21.36 1.26
C HIS A 87 -20.13 22.16 1.80
N LEU A 88 -20.10 22.59 3.07
CA LEU A 88 -21.11 23.49 3.68
C LEU A 88 -20.88 24.96 3.34
N GLY A 89 -19.72 25.30 2.75
CA GLY A 89 -19.38 26.66 2.35
C GLY A 89 -20.07 27.13 1.06
N SER A 90 -19.62 28.25 0.50
CA SER A 90 -20.20 28.87 -0.71
C SER A 90 -20.03 28.06 -2.01
N GLY A 91 -19.44 26.87 -1.95
CA GLY A 91 -19.18 25.99 -3.11
C GLY A 91 -18.01 26.40 -4.01
N ILE A 92 -17.52 27.64 -3.91
CA ILE A 92 -16.49 28.19 -4.82
C ILE A 92 -15.11 27.51 -4.63
N ASN A 93 -14.84 26.96 -3.44
CA ASN A 93 -13.57 26.33 -3.08
C ASN A 93 -13.68 24.84 -2.75
N PHE A 94 -14.78 24.17 -3.14
CA PHE A 94 -15.00 22.76 -2.85
C PHE A 94 -14.87 21.91 -4.12
N PHE A 95 -13.78 21.15 -4.21
CA PHE A 95 -13.47 20.28 -5.36
C PHE A 95 -13.81 18.81 -5.12
N GLY A 96 -14.62 18.53 -4.10
CA GLY A 96 -14.92 17.17 -3.64
C GLY A 96 -13.97 16.69 -2.56
N TYR A 97 -14.24 15.47 -2.09
CA TYR A 97 -13.46 14.78 -1.07
C TYR A 97 -12.73 13.60 -1.69
N TRP A 98 -11.39 13.66 -1.67
CA TRP A 98 -10.54 12.70 -2.34
C TRP A 98 -9.39 12.29 -1.41
N SER A 99 -9.37 11.03 -1.00
CA SER A 99 -8.26 10.43 -0.25
C SER A 99 -7.17 10.01 -1.23
N TRP A 100 -6.35 10.98 -1.65
CA TRP A 100 -5.22 10.74 -2.55
C TRP A 100 -4.22 9.75 -1.95
N GLU A 101 -4.00 9.83 -0.64
CA GLU A 101 -3.15 8.93 0.11
C GLU A 101 -3.66 7.48 0.12
N ALA A 102 -4.97 7.23 0.03
CA ALA A 102 -5.50 5.88 -0.06
C ALA A 102 -5.18 5.23 -1.41
N ALA A 103 -5.32 5.98 -2.51
CA ALA A 103 -4.93 5.50 -3.84
C ALA A 103 -3.41 5.26 -3.92
N ALA A 104 -2.61 6.21 -3.44
CA ALA A 104 -1.16 6.06 -3.40
C ALA A 104 -0.72 4.83 -2.58
N THR A 105 -1.32 4.63 -1.40
CA THR A 105 -1.04 3.46 -0.54
C THR A 105 -1.45 2.15 -1.21
N THR A 106 -2.64 2.11 -1.83
CA THR A 106 -3.12 0.94 -2.57
C THR A 106 -2.15 0.55 -3.67
N TRP A 107 -1.69 1.53 -4.46
CA TRP A 107 -0.81 1.31 -5.59
C TRP A 107 0.61 0.91 -5.16
N VAL A 108 1.21 1.63 -4.19
CA VAL A 108 2.56 1.34 -3.68
C VAL A 108 2.64 -0.07 -3.05
N LEU A 109 1.60 -0.48 -2.32
CA LEU A 109 1.59 -1.75 -1.60
C LEU A 109 0.97 -2.92 -2.38
N ASP A 110 0.59 -2.71 -3.64
CA ASP A 110 -0.10 -3.69 -4.50
C ASP A 110 -1.35 -4.31 -3.86
N ILE A 111 -2.17 -3.49 -3.19
CA ILE A 111 -3.34 -3.99 -2.47
C ILE A 111 -4.46 -4.27 -3.49
N ASP A 112 -5.11 -5.44 -3.37
CA ASP A 112 -6.37 -5.72 -4.04
C ASP A 112 -7.49 -4.89 -3.39
N ASP A 113 -8.00 -3.93 -4.14
CA ASP A 113 -9.01 -2.96 -3.73
C ASP A 113 -10.44 -3.38 -4.05
N THR A 114 -10.65 -4.59 -4.59
CA THR A 114 -11.98 -5.10 -4.97
C THR A 114 -13.01 -4.93 -3.84
N SER A 115 -12.59 -5.15 -2.58
CA SER A 115 -13.45 -5.05 -1.40
C SER A 115 -13.81 -3.63 -0.93
N TYR A 116 -13.14 -2.59 -1.45
CA TYR A 116 -13.33 -1.21 -1.01
C TYR A 116 -13.40 -0.18 -2.13
N ARG A 117 -13.32 -0.59 -3.39
CA ARG A 117 -13.30 0.29 -4.57
C ARG A 117 -14.52 1.21 -4.69
N ASP A 118 -15.66 0.83 -4.14
CA ASP A 118 -16.91 1.60 -4.18
C ASP A 118 -17.15 2.42 -2.90
N ARG A 119 -16.17 2.46 -1.98
CA ARG A 119 -16.28 3.30 -0.78
C ARG A 119 -16.14 4.78 -1.12
N PRO A 120 -16.82 5.67 -0.37
CA PRO A 120 -16.66 7.11 -0.50
C PRO A 120 -15.19 7.54 -0.41
N PHE A 121 -14.87 8.64 -1.10
CA PHE A 121 -13.57 9.33 -1.07
C PHE A 121 -12.40 8.58 -1.70
N TYR A 122 -12.55 7.29 -2.02
CA TYR A 122 -11.52 6.50 -2.68
C TYR A 122 -11.42 6.86 -4.18
N PRO A 123 -10.28 7.41 -4.66
CA PRO A 123 -10.13 7.75 -6.06
C PRO A 123 -9.75 6.51 -6.88
N ARG A 124 -10.70 5.59 -7.07
CA ARG A 124 -10.48 4.31 -7.79
C ARG A 124 -9.93 4.51 -9.19
N ASP A 125 -10.42 5.52 -9.91
CA ASP A 125 -10.03 5.76 -11.31
C ASP A 125 -8.55 6.18 -11.40
N LEU A 126 -8.04 6.90 -10.38
CA LEU A 126 -6.61 7.23 -10.29
C LEU A 126 -5.76 6.00 -9.96
N ALA A 127 -6.26 5.11 -9.10
CA ALA A 127 -5.58 3.86 -8.79
C ALA A 127 -5.50 2.93 -10.03
N ASP A 128 -6.59 2.86 -10.79
CA ASP A 128 -6.66 2.10 -12.04
C ASP A 128 -5.76 2.69 -13.12
N ASP A 129 -5.75 4.02 -13.30
CA ASP A 129 -4.83 4.70 -14.21
C ASP A 129 -3.37 4.40 -13.85
N ALA A 130 -3.00 4.51 -12.57
CA ALA A 130 -1.65 4.22 -12.11
C ALA A 130 -1.25 2.74 -12.31
N ARG A 131 -2.20 1.80 -12.27
CA ARG A 131 -1.97 0.37 -12.59
C ARG A 131 -1.85 0.10 -14.09
N SER A 132 -2.44 0.95 -14.93
CA SER A 132 -2.32 0.85 -16.40
C SER A 132 -0.92 1.21 -16.89
N LEU A 133 -0.17 2.01 -16.11
CA LEU A 133 1.18 2.41 -16.41
C LEU A 133 2.21 1.31 -16.08
N PRO A 134 3.38 1.29 -16.74
CA PRO A 134 4.46 0.38 -16.39
C PRO A 134 4.86 0.51 -14.92
N ARG A 135 4.81 -0.62 -14.21
CA ARG A 135 5.18 -0.68 -12.80
C ARG A 135 6.67 -0.34 -12.62
N PRO A 136 7.03 0.60 -11.73
CA PRO A 136 8.42 0.88 -11.42
C PRO A 136 9.11 -0.33 -10.78
N ALA A 137 10.28 -0.72 -11.29
CA ALA A 137 11.09 -1.83 -10.76
C ALA A 137 11.44 -1.66 -9.26
N GLN A 138 11.46 -0.42 -8.78
CA GLN A 138 11.65 -0.08 -7.37
C GLN A 138 10.56 -0.65 -6.44
N LEU A 139 9.32 -0.79 -6.93
CA LEU A 139 8.23 -1.36 -6.13
C LEU A 139 8.35 -2.88 -5.98
N ASP A 140 8.96 -3.56 -6.95
CA ASP A 140 9.15 -5.01 -6.92
C ASP A 140 10.31 -5.45 -6.02
N SER A 141 11.19 -4.51 -5.67
CA SER A 141 12.36 -4.71 -4.81
C SER A 141 12.18 -4.17 -3.38
N SER A 142 11.02 -3.56 -3.07
CA SER A 142 10.77 -2.97 -1.76
C SER A 142 10.43 -4.03 -0.70
N PRO A 143 11.05 -4.02 0.50
CA PRO A 143 10.71 -4.94 1.58
C PRO A 143 9.29 -4.74 2.15
N ALA A 144 8.63 -3.61 1.87
CA ALA A 144 7.21 -3.40 2.19
C ALA A 144 6.27 -4.18 1.26
N ALA A 145 6.75 -4.48 0.04
CA ALA A 145 6.23 -5.51 -0.85
C ALA A 145 7.02 -6.82 -0.66
N GLY A 146 7.43 -7.11 0.59
CA GLY A 146 8.20 -8.29 0.95
C GLY A 146 7.63 -9.51 0.22
N PRO A 147 8.50 -10.45 -0.23
CA PRO A 147 8.13 -11.49 -1.18
C PRO A 147 6.78 -12.06 -0.78
N LEU A 148 5.78 -11.88 -1.64
CA LEU A 148 4.40 -12.30 -1.37
C LEU A 148 4.48 -13.75 -0.92
N ARG A 149 4.10 -13.99 0.33
CA ARG A 149 4.18 -15.29 1.00
C ARG A 149 2.80 -15.68 1.44
N CYS A 150 2.47 -16.94 1.25
CA CYS A 150 1.19 -17.49 1.65
C CYS A 150 1.43 -18.88 2.23
N ALA A 151 0.92 -19.12 3.44
CA ALA A 151 1.01 -20.44 4.06
C ALA A 151 0.07 -21.42 3.36
N ALA A 152 0.42 -22.70 3.32
CA ALA A 152 -0.50 -23.73 2.85
C ALA A 152 -1.84 -23.70 3.62
N GLY A 153 -2.92 -24.02 2.91
CA GLY A 153 -4.30 -23.96 3.39
C GLY A 153 -4.96 -22.58 3.28
N GLN A 154 -4.19 -21.50 3.12
CA GLN A 154 -4.72 -20.15 2.92
C GLN A 154 -5.10 -19.92 1.44
N PRO A 155 -6.10 -19.05 1.16
CA PRO A 155 -6.42 -18.64 -0.20
C PRO A 155 -5.27 -17.83 -0.80
N CYS A 156 -4.95 -18.10 -2.06
CA CYS A 156 -3.95 -17.39 -2.83
C CYS A 156 -4.30 -15.89 -2.90
N PRO A 157 -3.39 -14.99 -2.50
CA PRO A 157 -3.70 -13.56 -2.46
C PRO A 157 -3.71 -12.91 -3.84
N ARG A 158 -3.07 -13.51 -4.86
CA ARG A 158 -3.04 -12.98 -6.23
C ARG A 158 -2.79 -14.04 -7.28
N THR A 159 -3.47 -13.93 -8.42
CA THR A 159 -3.21 -14.78 -9.59
C THR A 159 -1.78 -14.62 -10.10
N GLY A 160 -1.09 -15.73 -10.34
CA GLY A 160 0.22 -15.78 -10.98
C GLY A 160 1.07 -16.96 -10.52
N TRP A 161 2.37 -16.94 -10.83
CA TRP A 161 3.29 -18.01 -10.47
C TRP A 161 3.76 -17.94 -9.02
N TRP A 162 3.71 -19.08 -8.34
CA TRP A 162 4.20 -19.28 -6.99
C TRP A 162 5.07 -20.53 -6.93
N SER A 163 6.05 -20.55 -6.02
CA SER A 163 6.87 -21.73 -5.73
C SER A 163 7.05 -21.89 -4.23
N THR A 164 7.44 -23.08 -3.79
CA THR A 164 7.77 -23.34 -2.38
C THR A 164 9.08 -24.11 -2.27
N PRO A 165 9.99 -23.74 -1.34
CA PRO A 165 11.21 -24.49 -1.10
C PRO A 165 10.93 -25.87 -0.47
N ALA A 166 9.69 -26.13 -0.04
CA ALA A 166 9.24 -27.40 0.51
C ALA A 166 9.29 -28.56 -0.51
N ALA A 167 9.32 -28.28 -1.82
CA ALA A 167 9.45 -29.30 -2.85
C ALA A 167 10.24 -28.78 -4.06
N ALA A 168 11.04 -29.66 -4.67
CA ALA A 168 11.67 -29.40 -5.96
C ALA A 168 10.61 -29.25 -7.06
N ASP A 169 10.86 -28.37 -8.04
CA ASP A 169 9.96 -28.08 -9.17
C ASP A 169 8.52 -27.72 -8.78
N SER A 170 8.34 -27.11 -7.61
CA SER A 170 7.04 -26.71 -7.06
C SER A 170 6.41 -25.48 -7.74
N ARG A 171 7.06 -24.90 -8.76
CA ARG A 171 6.58 -23.70 -9.46
C ARG A 171 5.24 -23.99 -10.13
N ARG A 172 4.20 -23.29 -9.70
CA ARG A 172 2.82 -23.49 -10.18
C ARG A 172 2.07 -22.16 -10.30
N LEU A 173 1.24 -22.05 -11.32
CA LEU A 173 0.30 -20.95 -11.49
C LEU A 173 -0.91 -21.16 -10.56
N PHE A 174 -1.23 -20.16 -9.75
CA PHE A 174 -2.43 -20.13 -8.91
C PHE A 174 -3.36 -19.00 -9.35
N GLN A 175 -4.67 -19.19 -9.17
CA GLN A 175 -5.65 -18.12 -9.27
C GLN A 175 -5.87 -17.46 -7.91
N ALA A 176 -6.21 -16.17 -7.89
CA ALA A 176 -6.62 -15.48 -6.66
C ALA A 176 -7.81 -16.21 -6.02
N GLY A 177 -7.73 -16.45 -4.71
CA GLY A 177 -8.71 -17.23 -3.95
C GLY A 177 -8.52 -18.75 -3.97
N GLU A 178 -7.66 -19.30 -4.84
CA GLU A 178 -7.36 -20.74 -4.87
C GLU A 178 -6.64 -21.16 -3.58
N ARG A 179 -7.07 -22.24 -2.92
CA ARG A 179 -6.39 -22.73 -1.71
C ARG A 179 -5.02 -23.29 -2.06
N MET A 180 -4.00 -22.79 -1.39
CA MET A 180 -2.64 -23.27 -1.60
C MET A 180 -2.43 -24.63 -0.94
N PRO A 181 -1.95 -25.65 -1.67
CA PRO A 181 -1.81 -27.00 -1.15
C PRO A 181 -0.65 -27.10 -0.14
N ASP A 182 -0.81 -27.97 0.84
CA ASP A 182 0.28 -28.40 1.71
C ASP A 182 1.00 -29.57 1.06
N LEU A 183 2.32 -29.44 0.87
CA LEU A 183 3.15 -30.48 0.26
C LEU A 183 3.75 -31.43 1.30
N HIS A 184 3.43 -31.24 2.59
CA HIS A 184 3.88 -32.09 3.70
C HIS A 184 5.39 -32.37 3.67
N ALA A 185 6.20 -31.31 3.54
CA ALA A 185 7.65 -31.46 3.55
C ALA A 185 8.18 -31.88 4.92
N ASP A 186 9.17 -32.76 4.92
CA ASP A 186 9.80 -33.31 6.14
C ASP A 186 10.44 -32.23 7.03
N TYR A 187 10.67 -31.03 6.50
CA TYR A 187 11.40 -29.93 7.14
C TYR A 187 10.54 -28.70 7.53
N GLY A 188 9.23 -28.87 7.70
CA GLY A 188 8.35 -27.85 8.31
C GLY A 188 7.17 -27.42 7.45
N ALA A 189 6.52 -26.32 7.83
CA ALA A 189 5.30 -25.84 7.18
C ALA A 189 5.55 -25.40 5.72
N THR A 190 4.66 -25.80 4.81
CA THR A 190 4.69 -25.39 3.40
C THR A 190 4.33 -23.90 3.28
N ILE A 191 5.30 -23.07 2.89
CA ILE A 191 5.10 -21.64 2.60
C ILE A 191 5.34 -21.41 1.11
N TRP A 192 4.30 -20.95 0.42
CA TRP A 192 4.35 -20.53 -0.97
C TRP A 192 4.89 -19.11 -1.07
N GLN A 193 5.74 -18.88 -2.06
CA GLN A 193 6.42 -17.62 -2.35
C GLN A 193 6.11 -17.22 -3.78
N TRP A 194 5.76 -15.96 -4.00
CA TRP A 194 5.51 -15.43 -5.32
C TRP A 194 6.77 -15.46 -6.17
N ASP A 195 6.65 -15.93 -7.40
CA ASP A 195 7.71 -15.90 -8.39
C ASP A 195 7.64 -14.60 -9.20
N ALA A 196 8.67 -13.76 -9.06
CA ALA A 196 8.76 -12.51 -9.80
C ALA A 196 8.93 -12.71 -11.31
N ARG A 197 9.36 -13.90 -11.76
CA ARG A 197 9.38 -14.27 -13.18
C ARG A 197 8.01 -14.83 -13.55
N GLN A 198 7.20 -14.02 -14.24
CA GLN A 198 5.93 -14.48 -14.82
C GLN A 198 6.16 -15.16 -16.18
#